data_AF-A0A962CKM3-F1
#
_entry.id   AF-A0A962CKM3-F1
#
_cell.length_a   1.000
_cell.length_b   1.000
_cell.length_c   1.000
_cell.angle_alpha   90.00
_cell.angle_beta   90.00
_cell.angle_gamma   90.00
#
_symmetry.space_group_name_H-M   'P 1'
#
loop_
_entity.id
_entity.type
_entity.pdbx_description
1 polymer ?
#
loop_
_entity_poly.entity_id
_entity_poly.type
_entity_poly.pdbx_seq_one_letter_code
_entity_poly.pdbx_strand_id
1 'polypeptide(L)'
;ADNRAIVMDEEVAASERDAGYRNAALANFIRSFRNLDNPVERVLDFYFHQCALQMSCLDLARAFLYLANRGRCQRSGQSVISAERAKRINALMLTCGTYDAAGEFAFRVGLPAKSGVGGGIVAVVPNALALAVWSPGLDEKGNSLAGAAALDRFTALTGLSIF
;
A
#
# COMPACT_ATOMS: atom_id res chain seq x y z
N ALA A 1 10.54 -2.84 -7.45
CA ALA A 1 10.48 -4.24 -7.88
C ALA A 1 11.61 -4.61 -8.85
N ASP A 2 11.95 -3.73 -9.81
CA ASP A 2 12.94 -4.04 -10.88
C ASP A 2 12.53 -5.30 -11.65
N ASN A 3 11.26 -5.31 -12.06
CA ASN A 3 10.62 -6.36 -12.82
C ASN A 3 9.80 -5.68 -13.93
N ARG A 4 10.20 -5.89 -15.19
CA ARG A 4 9.54 -5.29 -16.36
C ARG A 4 8.23 -5.99 -16.75
N ALA A 5 7.94 -7.14 -16.15
CA ALA A 5 6.70 -7.89 -16.40
C ALA A 5 5.53 -7.43 -15.51
N ILE A 6 5.73 -6.44 -14.65
CA ILE A 6 4.63 -5.81 -13.91
C ILE A 6 3.78 -5.04 -14.92
N VAL A 7 2.52 -5.41 -14.98
CA VAL A 7 1.53 -4.86 -15.90
C VAL A 7 0.28 -4.45 -15.12
N MET A 8 -0.56 -3.67 -15.78
CA MET A 8 -1.89 -3.33 -15.30
C MET A 8 -2.84 -4.44 -15.70
N ASP A 9 -3.76 -4.78 -14.80
CA ASP A 9 -4.89 -5.65 -15.09
C ASP A 9 -6.02 -4.81 -15.71
N GLU A 10 -6.12 -4.86 -17.04
CA GLU A 10 -7.10 -4.07 -17.79
C GLU A 10 -8.56 -4.42 -17.45
N GLU A 11 -8.82 -5.67 -17.04
CA GLU A 11 -10.15 -6.10 -16.61
C GLU A 11 -10.54 -5.44 -15.28
N VAL A 12 -9.61 -5.44 -14.31
CA VAL A 12 -9.80 -4.75 -13.03
C VAL A 12 -9.94 -3.24 -13.25
N ALA A 13 -9.11 -2.63 -14.09
CA ALA A 13 -9.19 -1.20 -14.39
C ALA A 13 -10.53 -0.80 -15.03
N ALA A 14 -11.04 -1.61 -15.96
CA ALA A 14 -12.35 -1.40 -16.58
C ALA A 14 -13.49 -1.57 -15.55
N SER A 15 -13.44 -2.63 -14.74
CA SER A 15 -14.45 -2.90 -13.70
C SER A 15 -14.51 -1.77 -12.66
N GLU A 16 -13.35 -1.27 -12.19
CA GLU A 16 -13.27 -0.16 -11.23
C GLU A 16 -13.78 1.16 -11.83
N ARG A 17 -13.57 1.37 -13.13
CA ARG A 17 -14.09 2.54 -13.86
C ARG A 17 -15.62 2.51 -13.93
N ASP A 18 -16.18 1.37 -14.31
CA ASP A 18 -17.63 1.22 -14.51
C ASP A 18 -18.41 1.35 -13.19
N ALA A 19 -17.83 0.89 -12.08
CA ALA A 19 -18.41 0.99 -10.75
C ALA A 19 -17.93 2.22 -9.93
N GLY A 20 -17.10 3.08 -10.52
CA GLY A 20 -16.32 4.13 -9.84
C GLY A 20 -17.08 5.33 -9.29
N TYR A 21 -18.40 5.25 -9.11
CA TYR A 21 -19.27 6.38 -8.76
C TYR A 21 -18.84 7.11 -7.49
N ARG A 22 -18.42 6.38 -6.45
CA ARG A 22 -17.95 6.99 -5.19
C ARG A 22 -16.68 7.80 -5.40
N ASN A 23 -15.74 7.29 -6.19
CA ASN A 23 -14.50 7.99 -6.53
C ASN A 23 -14.80 9.22 -7.39
N ALA A 24 -15.75 9.14 -8.32
CA ALA A 24 -16.18 10.28 -9.11
C ALA A 24 -16.83 11.40 -8.28
N ALA A 25 -17.66 11.04 -7.30
CA ALA A 25 -18.24 11.99 -6.36
C ALA A 25 -17.14 12.70 -5.54
N LEU A 26 -16.18 11.94 -4.98
CA LEU A 26 -15.06 12.48 -4.22
C LEU A 26 -14.16 13.39 -5.07
N ALA A 27 -13.84 12.99 -6.30
CA ALA A 27 -12.99 13.79 -7.18
C ALA A 27 -13.66 15.13 -7.55
N ASN A 28 -14.96 15.14 -7.83
CA ASN A 28 -15.70 16.39 -8.06
C ASN A 28 -15.80 17.25 -6.78
N PHE A 29 -15.97 16.63 -5.61
CA PHE A 29 -15.94 17.34 -4.33
C PHE A 29 -14.58 18.01 -4.08
N ILE A 30 -13.46 17.31 -4.32
CA ILE A 30 -12.11 17.90 -4.20
C ILE A 30 -11.94 19.05 -5.20
N ARG A 31 -12.43 18.87 -6.44
CA ARG A 31 -12.39 19.91 -7.48
C ARG A 31 -13.20 21.15 -7.13
N SER A 32 -14.32 21.03 -6.41
CA SER A 32 -15.09 22.21 -5.99
C SER A 32 -14.32 23.13 -5.04
N PHE A 33 -13.31 22.60 -4.33
CA PHE A 33 -12.37 23.39 -3.52
C PHE A 33 -11.14 23.88 -4.30
N ARG A 34 -11.09 23.67 -5.62
CA ARG A 34 -9.94 23.99 -6.48
C ARG A 34 -8.65 23.27 -6.07
N ASN A 35 -8.78 22.08 -5.49
CA ASN A 35 -7.65 21.23 -5.10
C ASN A 35 -7.29 20.18 -6.17
N LEU A 36 -7.93 20.23 -7.34
CA LEU A 36 -7.73 19.29 -8.44
C LEU A 36 -7.72 20.07 -9.76
N ASP A 37 -6.52 20.25 -10.32
CA ASP A 37 -6.28 21.10 -11.50
C ASP A 37 -6.58 20.41 -12.83
N ASN A 38 -6.46 19.09 -12.87
CA ASN A 38 -6.69 18.28 -14.07
C ASN A 38 -8.19 17.97 -14.28
N PRO A 39 -8.61 17.56 -15.49
CA PRO A 39 -9.97 17.03 -15.68
C PRO A 39 -10.21 15.81 -14.78
N VAL A 40 -11.38 15.77 -14.11
CA VAL A 40 -11.73 14.68 -13.17
C VAL A 40 -11.63 13.31 -13.84
N GLU A 41 -12.16 13.17 -15.05
CA GLU A 41 -12.12 11.91 -15.81
C GLU A 41 -10.70 11.41 -16.04
N ARG A 42 -9.75 12.30 -16.37
CA ARG A 42 -8.34 11.94 -16.56
C ARG A 42 -7.68 11.49 -15.26
N VAL A 43 -8.00 12.14 -14.14
CA VAL A 43 -7.46 11.76 -12.83
C VAL A 43 -8.02 10.40 -12.40
N LEU A 44 -9.31 10.16 -12.60
CA LEU A 44 -9.93 8.87 -12.30
C LEU A 44 -9.38 7.75 -13.20
N ASP A 45 -9.26 8.00 -14.50
CA ASP A 45 -8.65 7.06 -15.44
C ASP A 45 -7.26 6.63 -14.96
N PHE A 46 -6.39 7.59 -14.63
CA PHE A 46 -5.07 7.30 -14.07
C PHE A 46 -5.14 6.54 -12.73
N TYR A 47 -6.06 6.91 -11.85
CA TYR A 47 -6.26 6.27 -10.56
C TYR A 47 -6.66 4.79 -10.69
N PHE A 48 -7.60 4.46 -11.58
CA PHE A 48 -8.04 3.09 -11.79
C PHE A 48 -6.92 2.21 -12.34
N HIS A 49 -6.13 2.71 -13.29
CA HIS A 49 -4.93 2.02 -13.78
C HIS A 49 -3.89 1.80 -12.68
N GLN A 50 -3.68 2.77 -11.78
CA GLN A 50 -2.78 2.60 -10.64
C GLN A 50 -3.28 1.53 -9.66
N CYS A 51 -4.59 1.46 -9.41
CA CYS A 51 -5.20 0.44 -8.56
C CYS A 51 -5.17 -0.96 -9.19
N ALA A 52 -5.07 -1.05 -10.51
CA ALA A 52 -5.00 -2.30 -11.25
C ALA A 52 -3.58 -2.85 -11.47
N LEU A 53 -2.54 -2.22 -10.91
CA LEU A 53 -1.17 -2.76 -11.01
C LEU A 53 -1.08 -4.12 -10.30
N GLN A 54 -0.72 -5.16 -11.07
CA GLN A 54 -0.63 -6.52 -10.56
C GLN A 54 0.82 -6.90 -10.24
N MET A 55 1.03 -7.46 -9.04
CA MET A 55 2.36 -7.81 -8.54
C MET A 55 2.28 -9.10 -7.72
N SER A 56 3.33 -9.93 -7.77
CA SER A 56 3.52 -11.00 -6.80
C SER A 56 3.89 -10.45 -5.42
N CYS A 57 3.75 -11.25 -4.34
CA CYS A 57 4.25 -10.84 -3.01
C CYS A 57 5.74 -10.49 -3.05
N LEU A 58 6.54 -11.22 -3.83
CA LEU A 58 7.97 -10.93 -3.98
C LEU A 58 8.20 -9.56 -4.61
N ASP A 59 7.46 -9.24 -5.67
CA ASP A 59 7.56 -7.94 -6.33
C ASP A 59 7.12 -6.82 -5.40
N LEU A 60 6.02 -7.01 -4.67
CA LEU A 60 5.48 -6.01 -3.74
C LEU A 60 6.46 -5.72 -2.59
N ALA A 61 7.01 -6.76 -1.96
CA ALA A 61 8.04 -6.62 -0.93
C ALA A 61 9.26 -5.85 -1.47
N ARG A 62 9.75 -6.21 -2.67
CA ARG A 62 10.86 -5.51 -3.33
C ARG A 62 10.52 -4.07 -3.70
N ALA A 63 9.26 -3.78 -4.04
CA ALA A 63 8.82 -2.43 -4.37
C ALA A 63 8.80 -1.50 -3.16
N PHE A 64 8.57 -2.01 -1.96
CA PHE A 64 8.52 -1.23 -0.73
C PHE A 64 9.84 -1.18 0.05
N LEU A 65 10.83 -2.01 -0.32
CA LEU A 65 12.11 -2.10 0.40
C LEU A 65 12.86 -0.77 0.54
N TYR A 66 12.68 0.17 -0.40
CA TYR A 66 13.30 1.50 -0.30
C TYR A 66 12.81 2.29 0.93
N LEU A 67 11.61 2.00 1.44
CA LEU A 67 11.07 2.62 2.66
C LEU A 67 11.75 2.11 3.93
N ALA A 68 12.18 0.84 3.94
CA ALA A 68 13.05 0.31 5.00
C ALA A 68 14.43 0.96 4.96
N ASN A 69 14.89 1.35 3.76
CA ASN A 69 16.23 1.88 3.51
C ASN A 69 16.25 3.40 3.26
N ARG A 70 15.49 4.17 4.05
CA ARG A 70 15.53 5.65 4.07
C ARG A 70 15.37 6.30 2.68
N GLY A 71 14.53 5.72 1.83
CA GLY A 71 14.25 6.25 0.50
C GLY A 71 15.12 5.68 -0.62
N ARG A 72 16.11 4.83 -0.32
CA ARG A 72 17.08 4.32 -1.31
C ARG A 72 16.82 2.87 -1.70
N CYS A 73 16.85 2.60 -2.99
CA CYS A 73 16.85 1.23 -3.50
C CYS A 73 18.24 0.60 -3.25
N GLN A 74 18.31 -0.46 -2.44
CA GLN A 74 19.60 -1.13 -2.17
C GLN A 74 20.21 -1.79 -3.41
N ARG A 75 19.37 -2.31 -4.32
CA ARG A 75 19.83 -3.03 -5.52
C ARG A 75 20.46 -2.11 -6.56
N SER A 76 19.87 -0.94 -6.81
CA SER A 76 20.38 0.01 -7.80
C SER A 76 21.23 1.13 -7.21
N GLY A 77 21.26 1.28 -5.88
CA GLY A 77 21.91 2.40 -5.17
C GLY A 77 21.18 3.74 -5.32
N GLN A 78 20.14 3.81 -6.16
CA GLN A 78 19.42 5.04 -6.47
C GLN A 78 18.54 5.50 -5.31
N SER A 79 18.46 6.81 -5.13
CA SER A 79 17.48 7.44 -4.23
C SER A 79 16.14 7.51 -4.95
N VAL A 80 15.17 6.71 -4.49
CA VAL A 80 13.78 6.75 -4.99
C VAL A 80 13.08 7.99 -4.46
N ILE A 81 13.26 8.26 -3.15
CA ILE A 81 12.80 9.48 -2.47
C ILE A 81 13.83 9.92 -1.42
N SER A 82 13.62 11.09 -0.80
CA SER A 82 14.44 11.54 0.33
C SER A 82 14.14 10.72 1.60
N ALA A 83 15.11 10.67 2.52
CA ALA A 83 14.95 10.02 3.81
C ALA A 83 13.79 10.62 4.64
N GLU A 84 13.59 11.94 4.54
CA GLU A 84 12.48 12.62 5.21
C GLU A 84 11.12 12.17 4.65
N ARG A 85 10.98 12.07 3.32
CA ARG A 85 9.76 11.56 2.69
C ARG A 85 9.51 10.10 3.07
N ALA A 86 10.56 9.27 3.12
CA ALA A 86 10.42 7.88 3.57
C ALA A 86 9.92 7.79 5.02
N LYS A 87 10.47 8.62 5.92
CA LYS A 87 9.98 8.72 7.30
C LYS A 87 8.50 9.13 7.37
N ARG A 88 8.09 10.14 6.58
CA ARG A 88 6.69 10.60 6.52
C ARG A 88 5.75 9.50 5.99
N ILE A 89 6.15 8.78 4.94
CA ILE A 89 5.35 7.68 4.38
C ILE A 89 5.20 6.54 5.40
N ASN A 90 6.29 6.12 6.06
CA ASN A 90 6.22 5.08 7.10
C ASN A 90 5.31 5.52 8.27
N ALA A 91 5.34 6.79 8.66
CA ALA A 91 4.44 7.30 9.70
C ALA A 91 2.96 7.20 9.26
N LEU A 92 2.63 7.57 8.02
CA LEU A 92 1.27 7.45 7.50
C LEU A 92 0.83 5.98 7.37
N MET A 93 1.72 5.10 6.88
CA MET A 93 1.45 3.67 6.83
C MET A 93 1.14 3.10 8.22
N LEU A 94 1.84 3.56 9.26
CA LEU A 94 1.58 3.13 10.63
C LEU A 94 0.23 3.63 11.17
N THR A 95 -0.15 4.88 10.88
CA THR A 95 -1.31 5.52 11.53
C THR A 95 -2.61 5.40 10.76
N CYS A 96 -2.58 5.19 9.44
CA CYS A 96 -3.79 5.11 8.61
C CYS A 96 -3.69 4.09 7.47
N GLY A 97 -2.72 3.17 7.52
CA GLY A 97 -2.44 2.26 6.41
C GLY A 97 -3.38 1.06 6.27
N THR A 98 -4.08 0.66 7.33
CA THR A 98 -4.89 -0.58 7.38
C THR A 98 -6.38 -0.33 7.65
N TYR A 99 -6.94 0.68 6.96
CA TYR A 99 -8.34 1.09 7.10
C TYR A 99 -8.70 1.40 8.56
N ASP A 100 -9.89 1.03 9.00
CA ASP A 100 -10.40 1.25 10.36
C ASP A 100 -9.68 0.36 11.40
N ALA A 101 -8.77 -0.52 10.96
CA ALA A 101 -7.94 -1.35 11.83
C ALA A 101 -6.56 -0.74 12.14
N ALA A 102 -6.25 0.48 11.70
CA ALA A 102 -4.90 1.06 11.86
C ALA A 102 -4.37 1.03 13.31
N GLY A 103 -5.19 1.42 14.29
CA GLY A 103 -4.80 1.36 15.70
C GLY A 103 -4.58 -0.06 16.23
N GLU A 104 -5.47 -0.99 15.89
CA GLU A 104 -5.36 -2.41 16.28
C GLU A 104 -4.12 -3.07 15.62
N PHE A 105 -3.89 -2.78 14.35
CA PHE A 105 -2.75 -3.29 13.60
C PHE A 105 -1.43 -2.76 14.16
N ALA A 106 -1.37 -1.47 14.52
CA ALA A 106 -0.21 -0.89 15.18
C ALA A 106 0.07 -1.55 16.54
N PHE A 107 -0.96 -1.89 17.31
CA PHE A 107 -0.80 -2.57 18.60
C PHE A 107 -0.37 -4.04 18.46
N ARG A 108 -0.99 -4.79 17.55
CA ARG A 108 -0.73 -6.24 17.39
C ARG A 108 0.52 -6.53 16.58
N VAL A 109 0.66 -5.89 15.42
CA VAL A 109 1.77 -6.14 14.50
C VAL A 109 2.94 -5.21 14.79
N GLY A 110 2.69 -3.93 15.10
CA GLY A 110 3.76 -3.00 15.45
C GLY A 110 4.65 -2.60 14.27
N LEU A 111 4.11 -2.55 13.05
CA LEU A 111 4.84 -2.16 11.85
C LEU A 111 4.06 -1.18 10.97
N PRO A 112 4.73 -0.21 10.32
CA PRO A 112 4.17 0.53 9.20
C PRO A 112 3.65 -0.42 8.13
N ALA A 113 2.36 -0.37 7.81
CA ALA A 113 1.76 -1.25 6.82
C ALA A 113 0.79 -0.53 5.88
N LYS A 114 0.49 -1.13 4.73
CA LYS A 114 -0.62 -0.73 3.87
C LYS A 114 -1.35 -1.98 3.41
N SER A 115 -2.66 -2.02 3.62
CA SER A 115 -3.53 -3.07 3.08
C SER A 115 -4.28 -2.61 1.83
N GLY A 116 -4.84 -3.56 1.08
CA GLY A 116 -5.79 -3.28 0.02
C GLY A 116 -6.87 -4.35 -0.05
N VAL A 117 -8.04 -3.98 -0.58
CA VAL A 117 -9.20 -4.88 -0.72
C VAL A 117 -8.93 -6.08 -1.64
N GLY A 118 -7.87 -6.04 -2.46
CA GLY A 118 -7.38 -7.21 -3.19
C GLY A 118 -6.74 -8.29 -2.29
N GLY A 119 -6.70 -8.10 -0.97
CA GLY A 119 -6.17 -9.06 0.02
C GLY A 119 -4.66 -8.95 0.29
N GLY A 120 -3.99 -7.96 -0.32
CA GLY A 120 -2.57 -7.71 -0.11
C GLY A 120 -2.32 -6.84 1.12
N ILE A 121 -1.28 -7.16 1.89
CA ILE A 121 -0.73 -6.28 2.93
C ILE A 121 0.78 -6.21 2.74
N VAL A 122 1.32 -5.00 2.68
CA VAL A 122 2.75 -4.73 2.74
C VAL A 122 3.10 -4.12 4.08
N ALA A 123 4.18 -4.57 4.72
CA ALA A 123 4.67 -4.04 5.98
C ALA A 123 6.18 -3.75 5.90
N VAL A 124 6.64 -2.72 6.58
CA VAL A 124 8.03 -2.25 6.53
C VAL A 124 8.65 -2.35 7.90
N VAL A 125 9.76 -3.07 8.02
CA VAL A 125 10.63 -3.07 9.21
C VAL A 125 11.76 -2.08 8.97
N PRO A 126 11.75 -0.90 9.62
CA PRO A 126 12.74 0.14 9.34
C PRO A 126 14.19 -0.36 9.51
N ASN A 127 15.05 -0.02 8.56
CA ASN A 127 16.46 -0.44 8.48
C ASN A 127 16.70 -1.95 8.35
N ALA A 128 15.68 -2.78 8.14
CA ALA A 128 15.84 -4.23 8.02
C ALA A 128 15.25 -4.80 6.73
N LEU A 129 13.93 -4.79 6.57
CA LEU A 129 13.25 -5.50 5.49
C LEU A 129 11.87 -4.93 5.17
N ALA A 130 11.28 -5.41 4.07
CA ALA A 130 9.86 -5.23 3.75
C ALA A 130 9.22 -6.61 3.56
N LEU A 131 8.00 -6.76 4.08
CA LEU A 131 7.19 -7.97 4.02
C LEU A 131 6.00 -7.72 3.12
N ALA A 132 5.57 -8.75 2.40
CA ALA A 132 4.30 -8.74 1.70
C ALA A 132 3.58 -10.06 1.95
N VAL A 133 2.32 -9.98 2.30
CA VAL A 133 1.40 -11.11 2.43
C VAL A 133 0.21 -10.89 1.51
N TRP A 134 -0.39 -11.98 1.05
CA TRP A 134 -1.60 -11.92 0.25
C TRP A 134 -2.50 -13.08 0.59
N SER A 135 -3.76 -12.76 0.92
CA SER A 135 -4.85 -13.72 0.99
C SER A 135 -6.17 -12.98 0.77
N PRO A 136 -7.01 -13.41 -0.18
CA PRO A 136 -8.20 -12.65 -0.59
C PRO A 136 -9.32 -12.64 0.46
N GLY A 137 -9.29 -13.54 1.45
CA GLY A 137 -10.28 -13.55 2.54
C GLY A 137 -10.11 -12.33 3.45
N LEU A 138 -11.06 -11.39 3.37
CA LEU A 138 -11.07 -10.16 4.16
C LEU A 138 -11.89 -10.30 5.46
N ASP A 139 -11.51 -9.54 6.48
CA ASP A 139 -12.34 -9.28 7.65
C ASP A 139 -13.40 -8.19 7.39
N GLU A 140 -14.23 -7.91 8.39
CA GLU A 140 -15.29 -6.88 8.31
C GLU A 140 -14.73 -5.45 8.10
N LYS A 141 -13.44 -5.22 8.37
CA LYS A 141 -12.76 -3.93 8.21
C LYS A 141 -12.05 -3.82 6.85
N GLY A 142 -12.16 -4.83 5.99
CA GLY A 142 -11.59 -4.85 4.64
C GLY A 142 -10.10 -5.22 4.58
N ASN A 143 -9.55 -5.81 5.63
CA ASN A 143 -8.16 -6.27 5.67
C ASN A 143 -8.07 -7.79 5.49
N SER A 144 -6.99 -8.28 4.88
CA SER A 144 -6.75 -9.72 4.76
C SER A 144 -6.63 -10.39 6.14
N LEU A 145 -7.57 -11.28 6.47
CA LEU A 145 -7.63 -11.94 7.78
C LEU A 145 -6.39 -12.81 8.02
N ALA A 146 -6.11 -13.70 7.06
CA ALA A 146 -4.94 -14.59 7.13
C ALA A 146 -3.63 -13.81 6.98
N GLY A 147 -3.60 -12.76 6.15
CA GLY A 147 -2.43 -11.92 5.98
C GLY A 147 -2.05 -11.17 7.26
N ALA A 148 -3.02 -10.55 7.92
CA ALA A 148 -2.79 -9.84 9.17
C ALA A 148 -2.32 -10.80 10.28
N ALA A 149 -2.94 -11.98 10.40
CA ALA A 149 -2.53 -13.01 11.36
C ALA A 149 -1.09 -13.52 11.10
N ALA A 150 -0.69 -13.66 9.84
CA ALA A 150 0.68 -14.05 9.49
C ALA A 150 1.71 -12.99 9.89
N LEU A 151 1.39 -11.70 9.71
CA LEU A 151 2.26 -10.59 10.12
C LEU A 151 2.38 -10.49 11.65
N ASP A 152 1.27 -10.61 12.37
CA ASP A 152 1.23 -10.67 13.83
C ASP A 152 2.10 -11.83 14.35
N ARG A 153 1.93 -13.02 13.77
CA ARG A 153 2.75 -14.19 14.13
C ARG A 153 4.23 -13.98 13.82
N PHE A 154 4.56 -13.33 12.71
CA PHE A 154 5.94 -13.02 12.34
C PHE A 154 6.61 -12.12 13.37
N THR A 155 5.97 -11.02 13.77
CA THR A 155 6.56 -10.08 14.75
C THR A 155 6.66 -10.69 16.14
N ALA A 156 5.67 -11.50 16.54
CA ALA A 156 5.73 -12.28 17.78
C ALA A 156 6.89 -13.30 17.82
N LEU A 157 7.22 -13.92 16.69
CA LEU A 157 8.31 -14.91 16.61
C LEU A 157 9.70 -14.26 16.50
N THR A 158 9.80 -13.10 15.86
CA THR A 158 11.07 -12.45 15.53
C THR A 158 11.46 -11.32 16.48
N GLY A 159 10.50 -10.79 17.24
CA GLY A 159 10.68 -9.57 18.03
C GLY A 159 10.77 -8.29 17.18
N LEU A 160 10.47 -8.35 15.88
CA LEU A 160 10.56 -7.21 14.95
C LEU A 160 9.29 -6.36 14.98
N SER A 161 8.99 -5.77 16.14
CA SER A 161 8.05 -4.66 16.32
C SER A 161 8.83 -3.35 16.46
N ILE A 162 8.25 -2.21 16.07
CA ILE A 162 8.84 -0.89 16.36
C ILE A 162 8.46 -0.34 17.75
N PHE A 163 7.59 -1.05 18.47
CA PHE A 163 7.19 -0.80 19.85
C PHE A 163 7.71 -1.89 20.77
#